data_AF-W0RRJ1-F1
#
_entry.id   AF-W0RRJ1-F1
#
_cell.length_a   1.000
_cell.length_b   1.000
_cell.length_c   1.000
_cell.angle_alpha   90.00
_cell.angle_beta   90.00
_cell.angle_gamma   90.00
#
_symmetry.space_group_name_H-M   'P 1'
#
loop_
_entity.id
_entity.type
_entity.pdbx_description
1 polymer ?
#
loop_
_entity_poly.entity_id
_entity_poly.type
_entity_poly.pdbx_seq_one_letter_code
_entity_poly.pdbx_strand_id
1 'polypeptide(L)'
;MNGGAPPSTLLRALRHEPVLVDDLGAAERLAAIAGDVQIADLPLDPAELVRWTRAWLVALQAALHDRGAIGVARPWTVSIPRAELPGLKGDPERRRQDAALSLLERAALLACDADRATITLLERAFVPHRAGLEIAWGALGRAVRWEPAPLLVARALAELVVPPDQPAPVTLRELVERTGYAAKQVRSALRRLTDADVLTVRETAGMPSEYCFGTVAIPVPELPATAGPTIVGPPVSSPPPSPSPAPAGDRRVALRMTLNGVTVTLGAGLAPHVELGPDGVPHLSFD
;
A
#
# COMPACT_ATOMS: atom_id res chain seq x y z
N MET A 1 -14.68 -1.32 37.35
CA MET A 1 -13.65 -2.18 36.73
C MET A 1 -13.40 -1.65 35.33
N ASN A 2 -12.33 -0.88 35.16
CA ASN A 2 -11.97 -0.25 33.88
C ASN A 2 -11.16 -1.24 33.07
N GLY A 3 -11.77 -1.79 32.01
CA GLY A 3 -11.10 -2.64 31.03
C GLY A 3 -10.18 -1.81 30.15
N GLY A 4 -8.94 -1.62 30.60
CA GLY A 4 -7.87 -1.11 29.74
C GLY A 4 -7.64 -2.11 28.61
N ALA A 5 -7.72 -1.64 27.37
CA ALA A 5 -7.29 -2.42 26.22
C ALA A 5 -5.83 -2.88 26.44
N PRO A 6 -5.49 -4.16 26.19
CA PRO A 6 -4.16 -4.66 26.49
C PRO A 6 -3.09 -3.94 25.65
N PRO A 7 -1.89 -3.69 26.21
CA PRO A 7 -0.76 -2.98 25.55
C PRO A 7 -0.27 -3.61 24.23
N SER A 8 -0.85 -4.74 23.83
CA SER A 8 -0.52 -5.47 22.61
C SER A 8 -0.96 -4.78 21.30
N THR A 9 -1.89 -3.83 21.31
CA THR A 9 -2.34 -3.14 20.09
C THR A 9 -1.35 -2.06 19.65
N LEU A 10 -0.71 -1.39 20.62
CA LEU A 10 0.26 -0.32 20.39
C LEU A 10 1.61 -0.87 19.86
N LEU A 11 2.05 -2.01 20.41
CA LEU A 11 3.21 -2.75 19.89
C LEU A 11 2.91 -3.49 18.57
N ARG A 12 1.65 -3.85 18.30
CA ARG A 12 1.23 -4.42 16.99
C ARG A 12 1.40 -3.41 15.86
N ALA A 13 1.05 -2.14 16.08
CA ALA A 13 1.23 -1.07 15.10
C ALA A 13 2.71 -0.74 14.82
N LEU A 14 3.60 -0.96 15.79
CA LEU A 14 5.05 -0.74 15.65
C LEU A 14 5.81 -1.93 15.01
N ARG A 15 5.14 -3.07 14.78
CA ARG A 15 5.74 -4.32 14.28
C ARG A 15 5.46 -4.63 12.81
N HIS A 16 4.85 -3.71 12.06
CA HIS A 16 4.67 -3.87 10.63
C HIS A 16 6.03 -3.76 9.94
N GLU A 17 6.73 -4.88 9.75
CA GLU A 17 7.77 -4.92 8.72
C GLU A 17 7.08 -4.57 7.41
N PRO A 18 7.47 -3.49 6.73
CA PRO A 18 6.80 -3.07 5.52
C PRO A 18 7.02 -4.17 4.49
N VAL A 19 5.96 -4.85 4.06
CA VAL A 19 6.10 -6.03 3.22
C VAL A 19 5.36 -5.89 1.92
N LEU A 20 5.98 -6.45 0.91
CA LEU A 20 5.59 -6.32 -0.46
C LEU A 20 5.81 -7.67 -1.14
N VAL A 21 4.96 -8.02 -2.09
CA VAL A 21 5.14 -9.27 -2.83
C VAL A 21 6.50 -9.28 -3.52
N ASP A 22 7.20 -10.40 -3.35
CA ASP A 22 8.43 -10.76 -4.06
C ASP A 22 8.09 -11.27 -5.46
N ASP A 23 7.68 -10.39 -6.37
CA ASP A 23 7.22 -10.84 -7.68
C ASP A 23 8.38 -11.35 -8.57
N LEU A 24 9.62 -10.91 -8.31
CA LEU A 24 10.83 -11.40 -8.99
C LEU A 24 11.25 -12.78 -8.46
N GLY A 25 11.34 -12.96 -7.15
CA GLY A 25 11.59 -14.29 -6.57
C GLY A 25 10.45 -15.28 -6.87
N ALA A 26 9.21 -14.80 -6.97
CA ALA A 26 8.10 -15.59 -7.49
C ALA A 26 8.33 -15.99 -8.95
N ALA A 27 8.80 -15.08 -9.81
CA ALA A 27 9.07 -15.36 -11.22
C ALA A 27 10.01 -16.57 -11.39
N GLU A 28 11.10 -16.60 -10.62
CA GLU A 28 12.10 -17.67 -10.65
C GLU A 28 11.48 -19.02 -10.24
N ARG A 29 10.73 -19.04 -9.14
CA ARG A 29 10.05 -20.26 -8.65
C ARG A 29 9.02 -20.77 -9.65
N LEU A 30 8.23 -19.87 -10.22
CA LEU A 30 7.19 -20.21 -11.19
C LEU A 30 7.81 -20.73 -12.49
N ALA A 31 8.88 -20.10 -12.99
CA ALA A 31 9.57 -20.54 -14.20
C ALA A 31 10.14 -21.96 -14.09
N ALA A 32 10.61 -22.35 -12.90
CA ALA A 32 11.13 -23.69 -12.64
C ALA A 32 10.06 -24.79 -12.75
N ILE A 33 8.77 -24.46 -12.62
CA ILE A 33 7.67 -25.44 -12.60
C ILE A 33 6.63 -25.23 -13.70
N ALA A 34 6.66 -24.10 -14.42
CA ALA A 34 5.64 -23.74 -15.40
C ALA A 34 5.59 -24.70 -16.60
N GLY A 35 6.73 -25.29 -16.97
CA GLY A 35 6.80 -26.29 -18.05
C GLY A 35 5.99 -27.57 -17.77
N ASP A 36 5.75 -27.88 -16.50
CA ASP A 36 5.03 -29.07 -16.06
C ASP A 36 3.52 -28.81 -15.84
N VAL A 37 3.04 -27.61 -16.17
CA VAL A 37 1.63 -27.24 -16.00
C VAL A 37 0.95 -27.27 -17.36
N GLN A 38 0.29 -28.39 -17.65
CA GLN A 38 -0.66 -28.46 -18.76
C GLN A 38 -2.01 -27.91 -18.28
N ILE A 39 -2.40 -26.76 -18.80
CA ILE A 39 -3.75 -26.22 -18.62
C ILE A 39 -4.54 -26.64 -19.85
N ALA A 40 -5.42 -27.64 -19.69
CA ALA A 40 -6.33 -28.03 -20.76
C ALA A 40 -7.10 -26.80 -21.26
N ASP A 41 -7.18 -26.64 -22.58
CA ASP A 41 -7.92 -25.58 -23.26
C ASP A 41 -7.42 -24.14 -23.01
N LEU A 42 -6.17 -23.97 -22.59
CA LEU A 42 -5.56 -22.66 -22.43
C LEU A 42 -4.15 -22.61 -23.05
N PRO A 43 -4.01 -22.19 -24.33
CA PRO A 43 -2.75 -22.20 -25.04
C PRO A 43 -1.90 -20.98 -24.62
N LEU A 44 -1.45 -20.96 -23.36
CA LEU A 44 -0.43 -20.00 -22.92
C LEU A 44 0.93 -20.68 -23.00
N ASP A 45 1.91 -19.96 -23.55
CA ASP A 45 3.29 -20.39 -23.36
C ASP A 45 3.69 -20.25 -21.88
N PRO A 46 4.71 -21.01 -21.41
CA PRO A 46 5.13 -20.97 -20.01
C PRO A 46 5.53 -19.57 -19.51
N ALA A 47 6.12 -18.73 -20.36
CA ALA A 47 6.55 -17.39 -19.97
C ALA A 47 5.35 -16.46 -19.77
N GLU A 48 4.33 -16.56 -20.61
CA GLU A 48 3.06 -15.87 -20.46
C GLU A 48 2.33 -16.31 -19.19
N LEU A 49 2.31 -17.61 -18.90
CA LEU A 49 1.71 -18.14 -17.67
C LEU A 49 2.42 -17.60 -16.42
N VAL A 50 3.76 -17.60 -16.39
CA VAL A 50 4.55 -17.05 -15.27
C VAL A 50 4.23 -15.57 -15.07
N ARG A 51 4.31 -14.77 -16.14
CA ARG A 51 4.03 -13.33 -16.09
C ARG A 51 2.61 -13.04 -15.57
N TRP A 52 1.63 -13.77 -16.09
CA TRP A 52 0.24 -13.60 -15.69
C TRP A 52 0.01 -14.00 -14.23
N THR A 53 0.68 -15.06 -13.78
CA THR A 53 0.62 -15.53 -12.38
C THR A 53 1.26 -14.54 -11.41
N ARG A 54 2.39 -13.92 -11.78
CA ARG A 54 3.00 -12.82 -11.00
C ARG A 54 2.05 -11.64 -10.86
N ALA A 55 1.42 -11.24 -11.96
CA ALA A 55 0.45 -10.14 -11.95
C ALA A 55 -0.73 -10.44 -11.00
N TRP A 56 -1.17 -11.70 -10.95
CA TRP A 56 -2.19 -12.14 -9.99
C TRP A 56 -1.73 -12.13 -8.55
N LEU A 57 -0.48 -12.52 -8.28
CA LEU A 57 0.07 -12.46 -6.93
C LEU A 57 0.04 -11.02 -6.38
N VAL A 58 0.37 -10.03 -7.20
CA VAL A 58 0.25 -8.62 -6.83
C VAL A 58 -1.22 -8.20 -6.64
N ALA A 59 -2.14 -8.71 -7.45
CA ALA A 59 -3.58 -8.46 -7.27
C ALA A 59 -4.11 -9.04 -5.94
N LEU A 60 -3.65 -10.22 -5.55
CA LEU A 60 -3.95 -10.81 -4.25
C LEU A 60 -3.44 -9.93 -3.11
N GLN A 61 -2.20 -9.44 -3.20
CA GLN A 61 -1.67 -8.49 -2.22
C GLN A 61 -2.54 -7.24 -2.10
N ALA A 62 -2.91 -6.62 -3.22
CA ALA A 62 -3.76 -5.43 -3.21
C ALA A 62 -5.11 -5.71 -2.53
N ALA A 63 -5.74 -6.85 -2.83
CA ALA A 63 -7.01 -7.25 -2.20
C ALA A 63 -6.85 -7.50 -0.69
N LEU A 64 -5.70 -8.04 -0.24
CA LEU A 64 -5.40 -8.21 1.18
C LEU A 64 -5.23 -6.87 1.90
N HIS A 65 -4.56 -5.89 1.27
CA HIS A 65 -4.44 -4.54 1.83
C HIS A 65 -5.79 -3.86 1.99
N ASP A 66 -6.68 -4.00 1.01
CA ASP A 66 -8.03 -3.44 1.08
C ASP A 66 -8.81 -3.93 2.30
N ARG A 67 -8.61 -5.19 2.67
CA ARG A 67 -9.25 -5.81 3.83
C ARG A 67 -8.56 -5.52 5.16
N GLY A 68 -7.46 -4.75 5.15
CA GLY A 68 -6.63 -4.54 6.34
C GLY A 68 -5.99 -5.82 6.86
N ALA A 69 -5.79 -6.81 6.00
CA ALA A 69 -5.38 -8.16 6.39
C ALA A 69 -3.85 -8.34 6.41
N ILE A 70 -3.11 -7.45 5.75
CA ILE A 70 -1.64 -7.42 5.79
C ILE A 70 -1.15 -6.64 7.02
N GLY A 71 -0.17 -7.21 7.72
CA GLY A 71 0.49 -6.59 8.87
C GLY A 71 0.04 -7.07 10.26
N VAL A 72 -0.97 -7.94 10.37
CA VAL A 72 -1.65 -8.18 11.67
C VAL A 72 -0.84 -9.04 12.66
N ALA A 73 -0.01 -9.99 12.21
CA ALA A 73 1.00 -10.73 13.01
C ALA A 73 1.81 -11.69 12.12
N ARG A 74 3.04 -12.00 12.50
CA ARG A 74 3.79 -13.14 11.93
C ARG A 74 3.34 -14.48 12.53
N PRO A 75 3.38 -15.59 11.77
CA PRO A 75 3.57 -15.63 10.31
C PRO A 75 2.40 -14.96 9.60
N TRP A 76 2.65 -14.22 8.51
CA TRP A 76 1.60 -13.57 7.71
C TRP A 76 0.83 -14.61 6.90
N THR A 77 0.08 -15.44 7.59
CA THR A 77 -0.86 -16.39 7.03
C THR A 77 -2.17 -15.62 6.84
N VAL A 78 -2.31 -14.98 5.67
CA VAL A 78 -3.46 -14.10 5.42
C VAL A 78 -4.40 -14.72 4.42
N SER A 79 -5.63 -14.93 4.87
CA SER A 79 -6.66 -15.67 4.15
C SER A 79 -7.68 -14.75 3.48
N ILE A 80 -8.03 -15.03 2.21
CA ILE A 80 -9.14 -14.39 1.49
C ILE A 80 -10.08 -15.49 0.96
N PRO A 81 -11.40 -15.37 1.20
CA PRO A 81 -12.37 -16.16 0.49
C PRO A 81 -12.29 -15.94 -1.02
N ARG A 82 -12.23 -17.03 -1.78
CA ARG A 82 -12.11 -17.02 -3.24
C ARG A 82 -13.20 -16.20 -3.93
N ALA A 83 -14.42 -16.22 -3.39
CA ALA A 83 -15.55 -15.44 -3.89
C ALA A 83 -15.33 -13.91 -3.79
N GLU A 84 -14.43 -13.49 -2.91
CA GLU A 84 -14.06 -12.09 -2.70
C GLU A 84 -12.79 -11.70 -3.47
N LEU A 85 -12.18 -12.65 -4.20
CA LEU A 85 -11.14 -12.28 -5.15
C LEU A 85 -11.73 -11.36 -6.19
N PRO A 86 -10.94 -10.36 -6.65
CA PRO A 86 -11.39 -9.53 -7.74
C PRO A 86 -11.79 -10.36 -8.96
N GLY A 87 -13.07 -10.30 -9.30
CA GLY A 87 -13.62 -11.15 -10.33
C GLY A 87 -13.17 -10.71 -11.71
N LEU A 88 -12.40 -11.55 -12.40
CA LEU A 88 -12.34 -11.46 -13.85
C LEU A 88 -13.66 -12.02 -14.43
N LYS A 89 -14.22 -11.30 -15.40
CA LYS A 89 -15.46 -11.70 -16.06
C LYS A 89 -15.13 -12.61 -17.23
N GLY A 90 -15.81 -13.76 -17.31
CA GLY A 90 -15.67 -14.71 -18.41
C GLY A 90 -15.03 -16.04 -17.99
N ASP A 91 -15.40 -17.11 -18.69
CA ASP A 91 -14.85 -18.45 -18.45
C ASP A 91 -13.35 -18.57 -18.80
N PRO A 92 -12.82 -17.92 -19.86
CA PRO A 92 -11.38 -17.95 -20.14
C PRO A 92 -10.55 -17.35 -19.01
N GLU A 93 -10.98 -16.22 -18.45
CA GLU A 93 -10.29 -15.51 -17.40
C GLU A 93 -10.36 -16.25 -16.06
N ARG A 94 -11.50 -16.86 -15.74
CA ARG A 94 -11.63 -17.76 -14.59
C ARG A 94 -10.68 -18.95 -14.69
N ARG A 95 -10.61 -19.60 -15.86
CA ARG A 95 -9.68 -20.72 -16.10
C ARG A 95 -8.23 -20.29 -15.96
N ARG A 96 -7.87 -19.10 -16.46
CA ARG A 96 -6.55 -18.54 -16.21
C ARG A 96 -6.32 -18.40 -14.70
N GLN A 97 -7.28 -17.86 -13.96
CA GLN A 97 -7.15 -17.60 -12.51
C GLN A 97 -6.93 -18.90 -11.75
N ASP A 98 -7.67 -19.95 -12.09
CA ASP A 98 -7.46 -21.29 -11.56
C ASP A 98 -6.06 -21.83 -11.83
N ALA A 99 -5.54 -21.59 -13.03
CA ALA A 99 -4.19 -21.99 -13.38
C ALA A 99 -3.13 -21.22 -12.58
N ALA A 100 -3.25 -19.90 -12.43
CA ALA A 100 -2.32 -19.12 -11.59
C ALA A 100 -2.38 -19.58 -10.13
N LEU A 101 -3.56 -19.77 -9.56
CA LEU A 101 -3.68 -20.23 -8.17
C LEU A 101 -3.01 -21.60 -7.99
N SER A 102 -3.22 -22.52 -8.92
CA SER A 102 -2.58 -23.83 -8.90
C SER A 102 -1.06 -23.75 -9.05
N LEU A 103 -0.57 -22.83 -9.89
CA LEU A 103 0.87 -22.62 -10.07
C LEU A 103 1.51 -21.99 -8.84
N LEU A 104 0.85 -21.01 -8.21
CA LEU A 104 1.29 -20.39 -6.95
C LEU A 104 1.30 -21.40 -5.80
N GLU A 105 0.32 -22.30 -5.74
CA GLU A 105 0.27 -23.39 -4.76
C GLU A 105 1.45 -24.36 -4.95
N ARG A 106 1.72 -24.78 -6.19
CA ARG A 106 2.88 -25.62 -6.53
C ARG A 106 4.22 -24.93 -6.25
N ALA A 107 4.29 -23.61 -6.45
CA ALA A 107 5.46 -22.80 -6.09
C ALA A 107 5.58 -22.56 -4.57
N ALA A 108 4.62 -23.06 -3.79
CA ALA A 108 4.50 -22.86 -2.35
C ALA A 108 4.49 -21.37 -1.95
N LEU A 109 3.90 -20.52 -2.79
CA LEU A 109 3.68 -19.09 -2.52
C LEU A 109 2.29 -18.85 -1.90
N LEU A 110 1.36 -19.79 -2.08
CA LEU A 110 0.06 -19.81 -1.42
C LEU A 110 -0.31 -21.23 -0.99
N ALA A 111 -1.31 -21.32 -0.12
CA ALA A 111 -2.03 -22.54 0.20
C ALA A 111 -3.53 -22.32 0.01
N CYS A 112 -4.24 -23.33 -0.49
CA CYS A 112 -5.70 -23.34 -0.51
C CYS A 112 -6.23 -24.34 0.54
N ASP A 113 -7.44 -24.10 1.05
CA ASP A 113 -8.21 -25.15 1.73
C ASP A 113 -8.72 -26.21 0.73
N ALA A 114 -9.30 -27.29 1.26
CA ALA A 114 -9.68 -28.47 0.47
C ALA A 114 -10.71 -28.17 -0.63
N ASP A 115 -11.58 -27.19 -0.41
CA ASP A 115 -12.57 -26.70 -1.38
C ASP A 115 -12.09 -25.47 -2.18
N ARG A 116 -10.86 -25.00 -1.92
CA ARG A 116 -10.30 -23.74 -2.46
C ARG A 116 -11.20 -22.54 -2.20
N ALA A 117 -12.06 -22.61 -1.19
CA ALA A 117 -12.89 -21.50 -0.75
C ALA A 117 -12.04 -20.41 -0.11
N THR A 118 -10.88 -20.75 0.45
CA THR A 118 -9.98 -19.83 1.13
C THR A 118 -8.57 -19.94 0.57
N ILE A 119 -8.00 -18.81 0.19
CA ILE A 119 -6.62 -18.70 -0.29
C ILE A 119 -5.79 -18.02 0.77
N THR A 120 -4.64 -18.60 1.07
CA THR A 120 -3.71 -18.11 2.09
C THR A 120 -2.36 -17.83 1.45
N LEU A 121 -1.94 -16.57 1.40
CA LEU A 121 -0.56 -16.25 0.99
C LEU A 121 0.42 -16.65 2.09
N LEU A 122 1.54 -17.24 1.67
CA LEU A 122 2.59 -17.71 2.57
C LEU A 122 3.67 -16.63 2.74
N GLU A 123 4.36 -16.61 3.88
CA GLU A 123 5.36 -15.59 4.20
C GLU A 123 6.44 -15.44 3.11
N ARG A 124 6.83 -16.53 2.46
CA ARG A 124 7.82 -16.54 1.37
C ARG A 124 7.39 -15.83 0.09
N ALA A 125 6.12 -15.44 -0.01
CA ALA A 125 5.63 -14.61 -1.11
C ALA A 125 5.96 -13.13 -0.92
N PHE A 126 6.51 -12.74 0.23
CA PHE A 126 6.77 -11.37 0.61
C PHE A 126 8.25 -11.12 0.88
N VAL A 127 8.70 -9.89 0.59
CA VAL A 127 9.98 -9.34 1.07
C VAL A 127 9.74 -8.06 1.87
N PRO A 128 10.64 -7.72 2.81
CA PRO A 128 10.66 -6.39 3.41
C PRO A 128 10.93 -5.32 2.35
N HIS A 129 10.00 -4.39 2.15
CA HIS A 129 10.13 -3.26 1.23
C HIS A 129 9.24 -2.09 1.67
N ARG A 130 9.82 -0.89 1.72
CA ARG A 130 9.17 0.36 2.19
C ARG A 130 7.82 0.64 1.51
N ALA A 131 7.74 0.43 0.20
CA ALA A 131 6.51 0.61 -0.57
C ALA A 131 5.34 -0.30 -0.16
N GLY A 132 5.57 -1.33 0.69
CA GLY A 132 4.50 -2.09 1.32
C GLY A 132 3.61 -1.25 2.23
N LEU A 133 4.14 -0.18 2.85
CA LEU A 133 3.37 0.74 3.70
C LEU A 133 3.06 2.08 3.03
N GLU A 134 3.94 2.54 2.13
CA GLU A 134 3.81 3.88 1.52
C GLU A 134 2.80 3.94 0.39
N ILE A 135 2.39 2.79 -0.14
CA ILE A 135 1.41 2.71 -1.20
C ILE A 135 0.14 2.09 -0.64
N ALA A 136 -0.98 2.79 -0.83
CA ALA A 136 -2.32 2.33 -0.53
C ALA A 136 -2.77 1.28 -1.56
N TRP A 137 -2.15 0.09 -1.53
CA TRP A 137 -2.38 -0.99 -2.51
C TRP A 137 -3.85 -1.37 -2.69
N GLY A 138 -4.66 -1.32 -1.63
CA GLY A 138 -6.10 -1.56 -1.71
C GLY A 138 -6.84 -0.48 -2.52
N ALA A 139 -6.54 0.79 -2.27
CA ALA A 139 -7.11 1.91 -3.02
C ALA A 139 -6.68 1.89 -4.49
N LEU A 140 -5.39 1.63 -4.73
CA LEU A 140 -4.83 1.43 -6.06
C LEU A 140 -5.54 0.29 -6.80
N GLY A 141 -5.72 -0.87 -6.13
CA GLY A 141 -6.47 -2.02 -6.63
C GLY A 141 -7.89 -1.66 -7.09
N ARG A 142 -8.64 -0.93 -6.26
CA ARG A 142 -9.98 -0.45 -6.64
C ARG A 142 -9.94 0.49 -7.84
N ALA A 143 -8.99 1.43 -7.87
CA ALA A 143 -8.87 2.44 -8.92
C ALA A 143 -8.66 1.81 -10.31
N VAL A 144 -7.83 0.76 -10.39
CA VAL A 144 -7.60 0.00 -11.64
C VAL A 144 -8.50 -1.21 -11.79
N ARG A 145 -9.59 -1.31 -11.01
CA ARG A 145 -10.56 -2.42 -11.04
C ARG A 145 -9.89 -3.80 -10.95
N TRP A 146 -8.81 -3.87 -10.19
CA TRP A 146 -8.06 -5.07 -9.90
C TRP A 146 -7.45 -5.77 -11.13
N GLU A 147 -7.25 -5.03 -12.20
CA GLU A 147 -6.65 -5.59 -13.39
C GLU A 147 -5.18 -5.99 -13.12
N PRO A 148 -4.77 -7.24 -13.40
CA PRO A 148 -3.45 -7.72 -13.02
C PRO A 148 -2.29 -6.94 -13.66
N ALA A 149 -2.43 -6.56 -14.93
CA ALA A 149 -1.34 -5.90 -15.66
C ALA A 149 -1.00 -4.49 -15.12
N PRO A 150 -1.97 -3.57 -14.91
CA PRO A 150 -1.73 -2.32 -14.18
C PRO A 150 -1.10 -2.52 -12.80
N LEU A 151 -1.55 -3.52 -12.04
CA LEU A 151 -1.02 -3.79 -10.71
C LEU A 151 0.43 -4.24 -10.74
N LEU A 152 0.82 -5.12 -11.66
CA LEU A 152 2.22 -5.52 -11.81
C LEU A 152 3.12 -4.36 -12.25
N VAL A 153 2.63 -3.48 -13.12
CA VAL A 153 3.37 -2.27 -13.53
C VAL A 153 3.52 -1.30 -12.36
N ALA A 154 2.46 -1.07 -11.57
CA ALA A 154 2.52 -0.25 -10.37
C ALA A 154 3.50 -0.85 -9.35
N ARG A 155 3.55 -2.18 -9.20
CA ARG A 155 4.52 -2.88 -8.37
C ARG A 155 5.97 -2.70 -8.81
N ALA A 156 6.24 -2.76 -10.11
CA ALA A 156 7.57 -2.48 -10.65
C ALA A 156 7.97 -1.01 -10.41
N LEU A 157 7.03 -0.07 -10.58
CA LEU A 157 7.26 1.35 -10.31
C LEU A 157 7.49 1.63 -8.82
N ALA A 158 6.78 0.95 -7.92
CA ALA A 158 6.96 1.09 -6.47
C ALA A 158 8.38 0.77 -5.99
N GLU A 159 9.13 -0.02 -6.77
CA GLU A 159 10.53 -0.36 -6.53
C GLU A 159 11.51 0.65 -7.13
N LEU A 160 11.09 1.31 -8.22
CA LEU A 160 11.94 2.21 -9.01
C LEU A 160 11.79 3.68 -8.59
N VAL A 161 10.59 4.06 -8.14
CA VAL A 161 10.25 5.42 -7.71
C VAL A 161 10.43 5.49 -6.20
N VAL A 162 11.60 5.94 -5.77
CA VAL A 162 11.96 6.09 -4.35
C VAL A 162 12.42 7.52 -4.08
N PRO A 163 11.69 8.30 -3.26
CA PRO A 163 10.43 7.96 -2.58
C PRO A 163 9.21 8.01 -3.54
N PRO A 164 8.10 7.30 -3.25
CA PRO A 164 6.99 7.13 -4.19
C PRO A 164 6.22 8.41 -4.51
N ASP A 165 6.29 9.41 -3.64
CA ASP A 165 5.67 10.73 -3.77
C ASP A 165 6.52 11.76 -4.54
N GLN A 166 7.69 11.35 -5.03
CA GLN A 166 8.58 12.22 -5.82
C GLN A 166 8.72 11.72 -7.26
N PRO A 167 8.80 12.63 -8.25
CA PRO A 167 9.09 12.25 -9.62
C PRO A 167 10.44 11.54 -9.74
N ALA A 168 10.43 10.32 -10.28
CA ALA A 168 11.65 9.59 -10.61
C ALA A 168 11.69 9.19 -12.09
N PRO A 169 12.83 9.35 -12.77
CA PRO A 169 12.96 8.94 -14.16
C PRO A 169 12.95 7.41 -14.28
N VAL A 170 12.03 6.87 -15.09
CA VAL A 170 11.97 5.45 -15.40
C VAL A 170 11.79 5.26 -16.90
N THR A 171 12.58 4.37 -17.49
CA THR A 171 12.46 4.06 -18.91
C THR A 171 11.39 3.00 -19.16
N LEU A 172 10.74 3.07 -20.33
CA LEU A 172 9.83 2.01 -20.78
C LEU A 172 10.53 0.64 -20.85
N ARG A 173 11.83 0.63 -21.16
CA ARG A 173 12.65 -0.58 -21.22
C ARG A 173 12.76 -1.26 -19.85
N GLU A 174 13.06 -0.51 -18.79
CA GLU A 174 13.14 -1.06 -17.43
C GLU A 174 11.81 -1.68 -16.99
N LEU A 175 10.68 -1.04 -17.31
CA LEU A 175 9.36 -1.60 -17.01
C LEU A 175 9.06 -2.87 -17.81
N VAL A 176 9.44 -2.91 -19.08
CA VAL A 176 9.31 -4.11 -19.93
C VAL A 176 10.15 -5.26 -19.36
N GLU A 177 11.40 -5.00 -18.99
CA GLU A 177 12.31 -6.01 -18.44
C GLU A 177 11.81 -6.55 -17.10
N ARG A 178 11.38 -5.67 -16.17
CA ARG A 178 10.87 -6.10 -14.86
C ARG A 178 9.56 -6.87 -14.93
N THR A 179 8.62 -6.40 -15.76
CA THR A 179 7.28 -7.00 -15.82
C THR A 179 7.20 -8.20 -16.78
N GLY A 180 8.12 -8.30 -17.75
CA GLY A 180 8.06 -9.27 -18.83
C GLY A 180 6.92 -9.01 -19.83
N TYR A 181 6.21 -7.88 -19.74
CA TYR A 181 5.16 -7.50 -20.69
C TYR A 181 5.75 -6.86 -21.94
N ALA A 182 5.05 -6.99 -23.07
CA ALA A 182 5.40 -6.26 -24.26
C ALA A 182 5.23 -4.73 -24.04
N ALA A 183 6.04 -3.92 -24.72
CA ALA A 183 6.00 -2.46 -24.60
C ALA A 183 4.60 -1.86 -24.79
N LYS A 184 3.79 -2.42 -25.71
CA LYS A 184 2.39 -2.00 -25.92
C LYS A 184 1.51 -2.25 -24.69
N GLN A 185 1.69 -3.39 -24.01
CA GLN A 185 0.95 -3.73 -22.80
C GLN A 185 1.37 -2.83 -21.64
N VAL A 186 2.67 -2.58 -21.46
CA VAL A 186 3.18 -1.66 -20.44
C VAL A 186 2.61 -0.25 -20.66
N ARG A 187 2.62 0.28 -21.89
CA ARG A 187 1.99 1.58 -22.19
C ARG A 187 0.49 1.61 -21.88
N SER A 188 -0.22 0.53 -22.20
CA SER A 188 -1.65 0.43 -21.90
C SER A 188 -1.89 0.42 -20.38
N ALA A 189 -1.06 -0.27 -19.62
CA ALA A 189 -1.14 -0.32 -18.16
C ALA A 189 -0.81 1.04 -17.52
N LEU A 190 0.26 1.71 -17.98
CA LEU A 190 0.61 3.07 -17.57
C LEU A 190 -0.54 4.04 -17.83
N ARG A 191 -1.14 3.99 -19.04
CA ARG A 191 -2.31 4.82 -19.36
C ARG A 191 -3.45 4.59 -18.37
N ARG A 192 -3.77 3.33 -18.05
CA ARG A 192 -4.83 3.02 -17.07
C ARG A 192 -4.52 3.55 -15.67
N LEU A 193 -3.25 3.49 -15.25
CA LEU A 193 -2.82 4.04 -13.96
C LEU A 193 -2.94 5.57 -13.94
N THR A 194 -2.60 6.24 -15.04
CA THR A 194 -2.76 7.70 -15.17
C THR A 194 -4.23 8.11 -15.26
N ASP A 195 -5.04 7.42 -16.06
CA ASP A 195 -6.49 7.67 -16.18
C ASP A 195 -7.22 7.47 -14.85
N ALA A 196 -6.68 6.64 -13.96
CA ALA A 196 -7.20 6.36 -12.62
C ALA A 196 -6.59 7.26 -11.52
N ASP A 197 -5.81 8.28 -11.87
CA ASP A 197 -5.11 9.20 -10.95
C ASP A 197 -4.19 8.49 -9.92
N VAL A 198 -3.73 7.29 -10.28
CA VAL A 198 -2.76 6.52 -9.48
C VAL A 198 -1.34 7.03 -9.72
N LEU A 199 -1.06 7.51 -10.94
CA LEU A 199 0.25 8.03 -11.34
C LEU A 199 0.11 9.35 -12.07
N THR A 200 1.03 10.27 -11.78
CA THR A 200 1.34 11.40 -12.65
C THR A 200 2.57 11.07 -13.49
N VAL A 201 2.56 11.49 -14.75
CA VAL A 201 3.63 11.25 -15.70
C VAL A 201 4.07 12.57 -16.31
N ARG A 202 5.38 12.84 -16.29
CA ARG A 202 5.98 13.96 -16.99
C ARG A 202 6.91 13.45 -18.08
N GLU A 203 6.56 13.76 -19.32
CA GLU A 203 7.34 13.40 -20.49
C GLU A 203 8.17 14.59 -20.96
N THR A 204 9.47 14.39 -21.13
CA THR A 204 10.37 15.38 -21.74
C THR A 204 11.01 14.73 -22.96
N ALA A 205 10.95 15.40 -24.12
CA ALA A 205 11.46 14.85 -25.37
C ALA A 205 12.94 14.46 -25.25
N GLY A 206 13.27 13.22 -25.63
CA GLY A 206 14.63 12.68 -25.54
C GLY A 206 15.09 12.25 -24.14
N MET A 207 14.23 12.35 -23.12
CA MET A 207 14.52 11.95 -21.75
C MET A 207 13.60 10.79 -21.30
N PRO A 208 13.99 10.02 -20.27
CA PRO A 208 13.09 9.10 -19.60
C PRO A 208 11.85 9.83 -19.07
N SER A 209 10.70 9.16 -19.06
CA SER A 209 9.50 9.68 -18.42
C SER A 209 9.69 9.69 -16.91
N GLU A 210 9.30 10.79 -16.26
CA GLU A 210 9.28 10.88 -14.80
C GLU A 210 7.92 10.42 -14.30
N TYR A 211 7.90 9.49 -13.35
CA TYR A 211 6.69 8.96 -12.72
C TYR A 211 6.65 9.34 -11.24
N CYS A 212 5.46 9.67 -10.75
CA CYS A 212 5.19 9.93 -9.33
C CYS A 212 3.82 9.35 -8.96
N PHE A 213 3.71 8.70 -7.81
CA PHE A 213 2.42 8.19 -7.32
C PHE A 213 1.52 9.33 -6.85
N GLY A 214 0.29 9.32 -7.35
CA GLY A 214 -0.73 10.31 -7.03
C GLY A 214 -1.41 10.07 -5.68
N THR A 215 -2.33 10.97 -5.33
CA THR A 215 -3.03 10.95 -4.03
C THR A 215 -3.91 9.72 -3.81
N VAL A 216 -4.32 9.03 -4.88
CA VAL A 216 -5.04 7.74 -4.77
C VAL A 216 -4.14 6.64 -4.21
N ALA A 217 -2.84 6.69 -4.54
CA ALA A 217 -1.87 5.68 -4.18
C ALA A 217 -1.05 6.05 -2.95
N ILE A 218 -0.83 7.33 -2.69
CA ILE A 218 -0.18 7.80 -1.47
C ILE A 218 -1.24 7.98 -0.38
N PRO A 219 -1.17 7.21 0.73
CA PRO A 219 -2.09 7.40 1.84
C PRO A 219 -1.94 8.83 2.37
N VAL A 220 -3.00 9.64 2.22
CA VAL A 220 -3.05 10.95 2.86
C VAL A 220 -3.11 10.70 4.37
N PRO A 221 -2.21 11.28 5.19
CA PRO A 221 -2.41 11.25 6.63
C PRO A 221 -3.72 11.98 6.91
N GLU A 222 -4.74 11.26 7.38
CA GLU A 222 -5.99 11.86 7.83
C GLU A 222 -5.64 12.85 8.96
N LEU A 223 -5.60 14.14 8.62
CA LEU A 223 -5.69 15.20 9.62
C LEU A 223 -7.07 15.02 10.26
N PRO A 224 -7.16 14.74 11.57
CA PRO A 224 -8.46 14.63 12.23
C PRO A 224 -9.21 15.93 11.94
N ALA A 225 -10.43 15.79 11.40
CA ALA A 225 -11.31 16.90 11.11
C ALA A 225 -11.26 17.88 12.29
N THR A 226 -10.84 19.10 12.01
CA THR A 226 -10.75 20.18 12.98
C THR A 226 -12.15 20.37 13.57
N ALA A 227 -12.43 19.71 14.69
CA ALA A 227 -13.54 20.08 15.55
C ALA A 227 -13.26 21.53 15.93
N GLY A 228 -13.99 22.46 15.31
CA GLY A 228 -13.90 23.87 15.61
C GLY A 228 -14.00 24.08 17.12
N PRO A 229 -13.27 25.06 17.68
CA PRO A 229 -13.24 25.24 19.12
C PRO A 229 -14.65 25.51 19.63
N THR A 230 -15.21 24.55 20.38
CA THR A 230 -16.34 24.83 21.26
C THR A 230 -15.76 25.61 22.44
N ILE A 231 -15.87 26.93 22.38
CA ILE A 231 -15.51 27.80 23.49
C ILE A 231 -16.57 27.57 24.58
N VAL A 232 -16.26 26.71 25.55
CA VAL A 232 -17.04 26.63 26.80
C VAL A 232 -16.42 27.64 27.76
N GLY A 233 -16.95 28.86 27.77
CA GLY A 233 -16.72 29.87 28.80
C GLY A 233 -18.06 30.25 29.45
N PRO A 234 -18.07 30.63 30.74
CA PRO A 234 -19.29 31.06 31.41
C PRO A 234 -19.88 32.31 30.73
N PRO A 235 -21.21 32.53 30.79
CA PRO A 235 -21.85 33.60 30.04
C PRO A 235 -21.44 34.95 30.62
N VAL A 236 -20.66 35.73 29.86
CA VAL A 236 -20.44 37.15 30.13
C VAL A 236 -21.33 37.93 29.19
N SER A 237 -22.43 38.46 29.74
CA SER A 237 -23.31 39.38 29.05
C SER A 237 -22.73 40.80 29.04
N SER A 238 -22.88 41.46 27.88
CA SER A 238 -22.99 42.93 27.63
C SER A 238 -21.68 43.73 27.46
N PRO A 239 -21.75 44.93 26.82
CA PRO A 239 -22.24 45.31 25.48
C PRO A 239 -21.10 45.98 24.65
N PRO A 240 -21.28 46.44 23.39
CA PRO A 240 -20.13 46.79 22.54
C PRO A 240 -19.58 48.19 22.82
N PRO A 241 -18.26 48.41 22.66
CA PRO A 241 -17.78 49.72 22.24
C PRO A 241 -16.86 49.67 21.01
N SER A 242 -16.95 50.78 20.28
CA SER A 242 -16.30 51.25 19.05
C SER A 242 -14.78 51.05 18.89
N PRO A 243 -14.24 51.25 17.66
CA PRO A 243 -12.93 50.74 17.26
C PRO A 243 -11.78 51.71 17.59
N SER A 244 -10.67 51.16 18.08
CA SER A 244 -9.33 51.75 17.92
C SER A 244 -8.24 50.68 17.97
N PRO A 245 -7.11 50.88 17.26
CA PRO A 245 -6.18 49.83 16.91
C PRO A 245 -5.09 49.66 17.97
N ALA A 246 -4.77 48.42 18.34
CA ALA A 246 -3.62 48.05 19.17
C ALA A 246 -3.14 46.63 18.77
N PRO A 247 -1.90 46.22 19.08
CA PRO A 247 -0.83 45.99 18.12
C PRO A 247 -0.63 44.50 17.78
N ALA A 248 0.19 44.23 16.77
CA ALA A 248 0.68 42.89 16.44
C ALA A 248 1.23 42.17 17.68
N GLY A 249 0.57 41.08 18.09
CA GLY A 249 0.97 40.27 19.24
C GLY A 249 0.76 38.79 18.95
N ASP A 250 1.88 38.07 18.82
CA ASP A 250 2.04 36.61 18.93
C ASP A 250 0.86 35.71 18.54
N ARG A 251 0.84 35.31 17.26
CA ARG A 251 0.20 34.05 16.86
C ARG A 251 0.99 32.88 17.46
N ARG A 252 0.64 32.47 18.67
CA ARG A 252 1.19 31.27 19.31
C ARG A 252 0.63 30.02 18.62
N VAL A 253 1.48 29.34 17.86
CA VAL A 253 1.15 28.05 17.22
C VAL A 253 1.49 26.94 18.21
N ALA A 254 0.47 26.30 18.78
CA ALA A 254 0.65 25.07 19.54
C ALA A 254 0.80 23.91 18.55
N LEU A 255 1.90 23.17 18.63
CA LEU A 255 2.14 22.00 17.79
C LEU A 255 1.44 20.81 18.46
N ARG A 256 0.37 20.33 17.83
CA ARG A 256 -0.41 19.19 18.29
C ARG A 256 -0.03 17.99 17.45
N MET A 257 0.80 17.10 18.00
CA MET A 257 1.12 15.83 17.36
C MET A 257 0.24 14.74 17.95
N THR A 258 -0.37 13.95 17.05
CA THR A 258 -1.14 12.77 17.41
C THR A 258 -0.41 11.57 16.85
N LEU A 259 0.16 10.73 17.72
CA LEU A 259 0.64 9.41 17.33
C LEU A 259 -0.36 8.39 17.84
N ASN A 260 -1.02 7.70 16.89
CA ASN A 260 -1.94 6.58 17.15
C ASN A 260 -2.93 6.79 18.31
N GLY A 261 -3.58 7.96 18.33
CA GLY A 261 -4.68 8.27 19.26
C GLY A 261 -4.29 8.98 20.55
N VAL A 262 -3.00 9.17 20.85
CA VAL A 262 -2.55 10.00 21.97
C VAL A 262 -2.23 11.40 21.47
N THR A 263 -2.95 12.40 21.98
CA THR A 263 -2.65 13.81 21.71
C THR A 263 -1.61 14.32 22.70
N VAL A 264 -0.47 14.79 22.20
CA VAL A 264 0.45 15.62 22.99
C VAL A 264 0.31 17.06 22.51
N THR A 265 -0.03 17.97 23.42
CA THR A 265 -0.14 19.41 23.14
C THR A 265 1.11 20.09 23.70
N LEU A 266 1.98 20.56 22.81
CA LEU A 266 3.19 21.27 23.20
C LEU A 266 2.90 22.76 23.26
N GLY A 267 3.13 23.35 24.44
CA GLY A 267 3.19 24.80 24.60
C GLY A 267 4.43 25.37 23.90
N ALA A 268 4.32 26.57 23.36
CA ALA A 268 5.43 27.21 22.63
C ALA A 268 6.68 27.34 23.52
N GLY A 269 7.82 26.79 23.06
CA GLY A 269 9.14 27.00 23.67
C GLY A 269 9.95 25.75 24.03
N LEU A 270 9.39 24.54 23.92
CA LEU A 270 10.10 23.29 24.25
C LEU A 270 10.53 22.55 22.97
N ALA A 271 11.81 22.21 22.85
CA ALA A 271 12.31 21.30 21.83
C ALA A 271 12.23 19.86 22.38
N PRO A 272 11.29 19.02 21.92
CA PRO A 272 11.21 17.65 22.43
C PRO A 272 12.35 16.81 21.85
N HIS A 273 13.05 16.07 22.70
CA HIS A 273 13.92 14.99 22.28
C HIS A 273 13.30 13.64 22.67
N VAL A 274 13.41 12.65 21.78
CA VAL A 274 12.89 11.30 22.01
C VAL A 274 14.09 10.37 22.12
N GLU A 275 14.34 9.86 23.31
CA GLU A 275 15.39 8.88 23.57
C GLU A 275 14.76 7.51 23.87
N LEU A 276 15.38 6.44 23.39
CA LEU A 276 15.02 5.09 23.84
C LEU A 276 15.69 4.83 25.19
N GLY A 277 14.89 4.55 26.22
CA GLY A 277 15.38 4.10 27.51
C GLY A 277 16.07 2.73 27.45
N PRO A 278 16.83 2.35 28.48
CA PRO A 278 17.51 1.05 28.57
C PRO A 278 16.55 -0.16 28.61
N ASP A 279 15.26 0.10 28.82
CA ASP A 279 14.14 -0.86 28.75
C ASP A 279 13.45 -0.90 27.37
N GLY A 280 13.93 -0.11 26.40
CA GLY A 280 13.39 -0.03 25.05
C GLY A 280 12.10 0.80 24.95
N VAL A 281 11.71 1.51 26.02
CA VAL A 281 10.55 2.40 26.02
C VAL A 281 11.00 3.80 25.55
N PRO A 282 10.31 4.41 24.56
CA PRO A 282 10.64 5.78 24.17
C PRO A 282 10.21 6.75 25.27
N HIS A 283 11.18 7.47 25.82
CA HIS A 283 10.97 8.54 26.78
C HIS A 283 11.02 9.88 26.06
N LEU A 284 9.99 10.69 26.29
CA LEU A 284 9.95 12.08 25.87
C LEU A 284 10.58 12.93 26.97
N SER A 285 11.72 13.55 26.67
CA SER A 285 12.33 14.58 27.51
C SER A 285 12.11 15.95 26.88
N PHE A 286 12.10 16.97 27.74
CA PHE A 286 11.96 18.37 27.34
C PHE A 286 13.14 19.14 27.96
N ASP A 287 13.82 19.96 27.15
CA ASP A 287 14.82 20.94 27.62
C ASP A 287 14.15 22.23 28.13
#